data_AF-A0AAJ6YUB3-F1
#
_entry.id   AF-A0AAJ6YUB3-F1
#
_cell.length_a   1.000
_cell.length_b   1.000
_cell.length_c   1.000
_cell.angle_alpha   90.00
_cell.angle_beta   90.00
_cell.angle_gamma   90.00
#
_symmetry.space_group_name_H-M   'P 1'
#
loop_
_entity.id
_entity.type
_entity.pdbx_description
1 polymer ?
#
loop_
_entity_poly.entity_id
_entity_poly.type
_entity_poly.pdbx_seq_one_letter_code
_entity_poly.pdbx_strand_id
1 'polypeptide(L)'
;MMPQGRKKIAFSGKAKKQQMQNKNQRKTNIFLTGKNQEFNELERDIKKINKQPKDNAGKNKYALQFFEETKEELQKRREEARNVIEACDIEDQEVSDDYFPDYIDMPKRPTWDFAMNKEELDMREHKYFLEYLKKLETIRKISYFELNLETWRQLWRVIEMSDILLIIADIRYPVMMFPPYLYNYVTNDLGKDMILILNKVDLAPSALIVAWQEYFKNKYPKLHILVFTSFPTYNLKENINQEANVKIRRKGKLKMAAEGAQKIMETCKNIVGDQVDLSRWAKKIQEEMQSECDMNDLERNDNVVIEKKDTGYFEHEKYKNGVLTIGCVGTPNVGKSSLINALMGKKVVSVSRTPGHTKHFQTIFLTKNVCLCDCPGLVFPSTVPKEFQILMGSFPIAQVRDPYTTIKFLAERIDFPKLLKLQHPDNDDSWSALDICDGWAAKRGYRTAKAARLDTYRAANSLLRMALEGKICLYAYPPKWSIEQEIWENHSSIKVVKWIQARNQAEESFSDMSNSSSDAEEDDIAKASEDNSNSENDSSNESDETSKSEETYVASNKFEILTDDV
;
A
#
# COMPACT_ATOMS: atom_id res chain seq x y z
N MET A 1 -58.53 -29.45 -16.63
CA MET A 1 -57.52 -30.51 -16.37
C MET A 1 -56.17 -29.99 -16.85
N MET A 2 -55.29 -29.63 -15.92
CA MET A 2 -53.89 -29.23 -16.17
C MET A 2 -52.95 -30.24 -15.50
N PRO A 3 -51.72 -30.49 -16.02
CA PRO A 3 -50.84 -31.55 -15.54
C PRO A 3 -50.13 -31.16 -14.24
N GLN A 4 -50.08 -32.09 -13.28
CA GLN A 4 -49.40 -31.95 -12.00
C GLN A 4 -47.87 -31.79 -12.18
N GLY A 5 -47.30 -30.83 -11.44
CA GLY A 5 -45.88 -30.49 -11.46
C GLY A 5 -44.97 -31.62 -10.97
N ARG A 6 -43.85 -31.82 -11.68
CA ARG A 6 -42.75 -32.71 -11.29
C ARG A 6 -42.16 -32.29 -9.94
N LYS A 7 -42.23 -33.17 -8.93
CA LYS A 7 -41.46 -33.04 -7.68
C LYS A 7 -39.96 -33.09 -7.99
N LYS A 8 -39.19 -32.13 -7.45
CA LYS A 8 -37.71 -32.15 -7.51
C LYS A 8 -37.20 -33.35 -6.70
N ILE A 9 -36.46 -34.24 -7.36
CA ILE A 9 -35.82 -35.40 -6.74
C ILE A 9 -34.65 -34.90 -5.89
N ALA A 10 -34.61 -35.30 -4.62
CA ALA A 10 -33.51 -34.98 -3.71
C ALA A 10 -32.21 -35.64 -4.22
N PHE A 11 -31.13 -34.85 -4.32
CA PHE A 11 -29.82 -35.32 -4.78
C PHE A 11 -29.26 -36.34 -3.77
N SER A 12 -29.10 -37.60 -4.21
CA SER A 12 -28.53 -38.67 -3.38
C SER A 12 -27.13 -38.30 -2.88
N GLY A 13 -26.88 -38.42 -1.58
CA GLY A 13 -25.58 -38.14 -0.97
C GLY A 13 -24.42 -38.93 -1.57
N LYS A 14 -24.70 -40.12 -2.13
CA LYS A 14 -23.71 -40.91 -2.89
C LYS A 14 -23.30 -40.23 -4.20
N ALA A 15 -24.24 -39.63 -4.92
CA ALA A 15 -23.95 -38.88 -6.14
C ALA A 15 -23.12 -37.62 -5.85
N LYS A 16 -23.38 -36.92 -4.74
CA LYS A 16 -22.58 -35.76 -4.30
C LYS A 16 -21.16 -36.16 -3.91
N LYS A 17 -20.99 -37.31 -3.24
CA LYS A 17 -19.66 -37.86 -2.89
C LYS A 17 -18.87 -38.30 -4.13
N GLN A 18 -19.52 -38.95 -5.10
CA GLN A 18 -18.91 -39.28 -6.39
C GLN A 18 -18.57 -38.05 -7.21
N GLN A 19 -19.41 -37.01 -7.21
CA GLN A 19 -19.14 -35.76 -7.92
C GLN A 19 -17.94 -35.01 -7.30
N MET A 20 -17.81 -35.04 -5.97
CA MET A 20 -16.63 -34.52 -5.26
C MET A 20 -15.37 -35.35 -5.52
N GLN A 21 -15.48 -36.68 -5.56
CA GLN A 21 -14.37 -37.57 -5.90
C GLN A 21 -13.94 -37.39 -7.35
N ASN A 22 -14.87 -37.24 -8.30
CA ASN A 22 -14.57 -36.97 -9.71
C ASN A 22 -13.98 -35.56 -9.90
N LYS A 23 -14.41 -34.56 -9.12
CA LYS A 23 -13.82 -33.21 -9.12
C LYS A 23 -12.41 -33.23 -8.54
N ASN A 24 -12.16 -34.01 -7.50
CA ASN A 24 -10.83 -34.21 -6.94
C ASN A 24 -9.93 -35.02 -7.88
N GLN A 25 -10.45 -36.05 -8.55
CA GLN A 25 -9.72 -36.85 -9.54
C GLN A 25 -9.40 -36.07 -10.82
N ARG A 26 -10.31 -35.20 -11.28
CA ARG A 26 -10.03 -34.26 -12.38
C ARG A 26 -8.98 -33.24 -11.96
N LYS A 27 -9.05 -32.70 -10.75
CA LYS A 27 -7.97 -31.84 -10.21
C LYS A 27 -6.65 -32.60 -10.13
N THR A 28 -6.60 -33.82 -9.60
CA THR A 28 -5.34 -34.57 -9.51
C THR A 28 -4.79 -34.98 -10.89
N ASN A 29 -5.65 -35.39 -11.84
CA ASN A 29 -5.19 -35.79 -13.18
C ASN A 29 -4.74 -34.59 -14.04
N ILE A 30 -5.31 -33.39 -13.82
CA ILE A 30 -4.82 -32.16 -14.45
C ILE A 30 -3.48 -31.72 -13.82
N PHE A 31 -3.27 -31.98 -12.53
CA PHE A 31 -2.04 -31.65 -11.80
C PHE A 31 -0.91 -32.69 -11.97
N LEU A 32 -1.12 -33.82 -12.62
CA LEU A 32 -0.15 -34.93 -12.73
C LEU A 32 0.63 -35.00 -14.06
N THR A 33 0.58 -33.96 -14.90
CA THR A 33 1.36 -33.93 -16.15
C THR A 33 2.74 -33.31 -15.93
N GLY A 34 3.72 -34.13 -15.51
CA GLY A 34 5.18 -34.01 -15.76
C GLY A 34 5.97 -32.74 -15.40
N LYS A 35 5.33 -31.58 -15.18
CA LYS A 35 5.95 -30.27 -14.96
C LYS A 35 6.14 -29.92 -13.48
N ASN A 36 5.62 -30.73 -12.55
CA ASN A 36 5.67 -30.43 -11.10
C ASN A 36 7.08 -30.50 -10.48
N GLN A 37 8.08 -31.09 -11.13
CA GLN A 37 9.45 -31.07 -10.58
C GLN A 37 10.07 -29.68 -10.65
N GLU A 38 10.02 -29.00 -11.80
CA GLU A 38 10.48 -27.60 -11.93
C GLU A 38 9.68 -26.63 -11.04
N PHE A 39 8.37 -26.85 -10.90
CA PHE A 39 7.50 -25.99 -10.07
C PHE A 39 7.82 -26.06 -8.58
N ASN A 40 8.13 -27.25 -8.07
CA ASN A 40 8.51 -27.40 -6.66
C ASN A 40 9.87 -26.77 -6.36
N GLU A 41 10.73 -26.57 -7.37
CA GLU A 41 12.01 -25.87 -7.20
C GLU A 41 11.79 -24.36 -7.14
N LEU A 42 11.01 -23.78 -8.06
CA LEU A 42 10.66 -22.34 -8.02
C LEU A 42 9.89 -21.95 -6.76
N GLU A 43 8.99 -22.79 -6.24
CA GLU A 43 8.29 -22.50 -4.99
C GLU A 43 9.20 -22.55 -3.74
N ARG A 44 10.34 -23.25 -3.79
CA ARG A 44 11.27 -23.34 -2.65
C ARG A 44 12.01 -22.02 -2.41
N ASP A 45 12.30 -21.29 -3.48
CA ASP A 45 13.08 -20.05 -3.42
C ASP A 45 12.20 -18.79 -3.30
N ILE A 46 10.88 -18.94 -3.15
CA ILE A 46 9.93 -17.83 -3.01
C ILE A 46 9.56 -17.59 -1.54
N LYS A 47 9.95 -16.42 -1.03
CA LYS A 47 9.51 -15.86 0.24
C LYS A 47 8.15 -15.19 0.10
N LYS A 48 7.14 -15.75 0.77
CA LYS A 48 5.81 -15.14 0.92
C LYS A 48 5.81 -14.17 2.11
N ILE A 49 5.43 -12.92 1.89
CA ILE A 49 5.30 -11.91 2.95
C ILE A 49 4.10 -12.25 3.83
N ASN A 50 4.25 -12.10 5.15
CA ASN A 50 3.21 -12.37 6.14
C ASN A 50 2.73 -13.84 6.12
N LYS A 51 3.61 -14.78 5.78
CA LYS A 51 3.36 -16.22 5.97
C LYS A 51 3.26 -16.49 7.47
N GLN A 52 2.04 -16.57 7.99
CA GLN A 52 1.82 -17.02 9.36
C GLN A 52 2.39 -18.44 9.52
N PRO A 53 3.03 -18.75 10.66
CA PRO A 53 3.40 -20.13 10.99
C PRO A 53 2.14 -21.02 10.96
N LYS A 54 2.36 -22.30 10.63
CA LYS A 54 1.34 -23.27 10.22
C LYS A 54 0.16 -23.35 11.19
N ASP A 55 -0.93 -22.64 10.91
CA ASP A 55 -2.26 -22.95 11.42
C ASP A 55 -3.32 -22.77 10.32
N ASN A 56 -4.26 -23.73 10.30
CA ASN A 56 -5.13 -24.06 9.17
C ASN A 56 -6.33 -23.11 8.95
N ALA A 57 -6.22 -21.82 9.30
CA ALA A 57 -7.32 -20.87 9.17
C ALA A 57 -6.90 -19.66 8.31
N GLY A 58 -7.19 -19.74 7.00
CA GLY A 58 -7.12 -18.60 6.09
C GLY A 58 -5.79 -18.44 5.34
N LYS A 59 -5.57 -19.23 4.27
CA LYS A 59 -4.47 -18.97 3.32
C LYS A 59 -4.70 -17.61 2.67
N ASN A 60 -3.98 -16.58 3.09
CA ASN A 60 -4.02 -15.27 2.45
C ASN A 60 -3.47 -15.37 1.01
N LYS A 61 -4.38 -15.48 0.04
CA LYS A 61 -4.06 -15.69 -1.37
C LYS A 61 -3.33 -14.49 -2.01
N TYR A 62 -3.37 -13.31 -1.40
CA TYR A 62 -2.84 -12.05 -1.95
C TYR A 62 -1.64 -11.54 -1.16
N ALA A 63 -0.94 -12.43 -0.45
CA ALA A 63 0.35 -12.10 0.13
C ALA A 63 1.35 -11.79 -1.00
N LEU A 64 2.10 -10.70 -0.85
CA LEU A 64 3.22 -10.33 -1.72
C LEU A 64 4.29 -11.43 -1.69
N GLN A 65 4.88 -11.77 -2.83
CA GLN A 65 5.85 -12.86 -2.95
C GLN A 65 7.13 -12.38 -3.64
N PHE A 66 8.29 -12.70 -3.08
CA PHE A 66 9.61 -12.28 -3.54
C PHE A 66 10.61 -13.44 -3.48
N PHE A 67 11.72 -13.37 -4.22
CA PHE A 67 12.79 -14.37 -4.12
C PHE A 67 13.54 -14.29 -2.77
N GLU A 68 13.98 -15.45 -2.27
CA GLU A 68 14.81 -15.56 -1.08
C GLU A 68 16.29 -15.29 -1.40
N GLU A 69 16.96 -14.58 -0.49
CA GLU A 69 18.38 -14.24 -0.61
C GLU A 69 19.28 -15.38 -0.16
N THR A 70 20.37 -15.59 -0.91
CA THR A 70 21.37 -16.59 -0.57
C THR A 70 22.22 -16.16 0.62
N LYS A 71 22.82 -17.12 1.33
CA LYS A 71 23.70 -16.82 2.47
C LYS A 71 24.96 -16.06 2.06
N GLU A 72 25.48 -16.32 0.87
CA GLU A 72 26.69 -15.70 0.32
C GLU A 72 26.46 -14.20 0.06
N GLU A 73 25.35 -13.85 -0.58
CA GLU A 73 24.95 -12.45 -0.80
C GLU A 73 24.78 -11.69 0.52
N LEU A 74 24.18 -12.32 1.52
CA LEU A 74 24.01 -11.73 2.85
C LEU A 74 25.35 -11.50 3.56
N GLN A 75 26.32 -12.41 3.40
CA GLN A 75 27.64 -12.24 3.98
C GLN A 75 28.38 -11.08 3.31
N LYS A 76 28.38 -11.01 1.98
CA LYS A 76 29.02 -9.94 1.23
C LYS A 76 28.48 -8.56 1.62
N ARG A 77 27.16 -8.42 1.75
CA ARG A 77 26.51 -7.18 2.19
C ARG A 77 26.90 -6.76 3.61
N ARG A 78 27.02 -7.73 4.53
CA ARG A 78 27.49 -7.45 5.88
C ARG A 78 28.93 -6.96 5.91
N GLU A 79 29.77 -7.45 5.01
CA GLU A 79 31.15 -6.97 4.85
C GLU A 79 31.15 -5.55 4.27
N GLU A 80 30.35 -5.28 3.23
CA GLU A 80 30.20 -3.95 2.63
C GLU A 80 29.69 -2.88 3.62
N ALA A 81 28.82 -3.27 4.55
CA ALA A 81 28.27 -2.40 5.59
C ALA A 81 29.28 -2.00 6.68
N ARG A 82 30.39 -2.75 6.83
CA ARG A 82 31.48 -2.41 7.76
C ARG A 82 32.46 -1.40 7.19
N ASN A 83 32.48 -1.22 5.88
CA ASN A 83 33.35 -0.26 5.26
C ASN A 83 32.95 1.16 5.68
N VAL A 84 33.94 2.04 5.71
CA VAL A 84 33.74 3.46 6.00
C VAL A 84 32.71 4.05 5.05
N ILE A 85 31.88 4.96 5.57
CA ILE A 85 30.88 5.70 4.80
C ILE A 85 31.57 6.84 4.08
N GLU A 86 31.41 6.89 2.76
CA GLU A 86 31.87 7.98 1.92
C GLU A 86 30.66 8.81 1.48
N ALA A 87 30.75 10.14 1.59
CA ALA A 87 29.66 11.01 1.17
C ALA A 87 29.47 10.92 -0.35
N CYS A 88 28.22 10.77 -0.78
CA CYS A 88 27.82 10.70 -2.17
C CYS A 88 27.46 12.11 -2.65
N ASP A 89 28.11 12.55 -3.73
CA ASP A 89 27.83 13.86 -4.33
C ASP A 89 26.40 13.94 -4.86
N ILE A 90 25.84 15.15 -4.90
CA ILE A 90 24.44 15.36 -5.34
C ILE A 90 24.23 14.89 -6.78
N GLU A 91 25.24 15.06 -7.65
CA GLU A 91 25.21 14.61 -9.05
C GLU A 91 24.98 13.09 -9.17
N ASP A 92 25.63 12.30 -8.30
CA ASP A 92 25.48 10.84 -8.26
C ASP A 92 24.15 10.38 -7.63
N GLN A 93 23.40 11.31 -7.04
CA GLN A 93 22.06 11.07 -6.49
C GLN A 93 20.94 11.42 -7.47
N GLU A 94 21.27 12.00 -8.62
CA GLU A 94 20.31 12.30 -9.68
C GLU A 94 19.85 11.01 -10.36
N VAL A 95 18.54 10.88 -10.56
CA VAL A 95 17.91 9.68 -11.11
C VAL A 95 16.92 10.00 -12.20
N SER A 96 16.85 9.12 -13.18
CA SER A 96 15.90 9.12 -14.28
C SER A 96 15.01 7.86 -14.18
N ASP A 97 14.23 7.60 -15.24
CA ASP A 97 13.41 6.38 -15.39
C ASP A 97 14.18 5.19 -15.95
N ASP A 98 15.52 5.27 -15.99
CA ASP A 98 16.40 4.18 -16.46
C ASP A 98 16.26 2.89 -15.63
N TYR A 99 15.56 2.95 -14.49
CA TYR A 99 15.16 1.77 -13.72
C TYR A 99 14.12 0.87 -14.39
N PHE A 100 13.52 1.33 -15.50
CA PHE A 100 12.53 0.58 -16.27
C PHE A 100 13.00 0.42 -17.72
N PRO A 101 14.02 -0.42 -17.98
CA PRO A 101 14.54 -0.61 -19.31
C PRO A 101 13.51 -1.31 -20.22
N ASP A 102 13.58 -1.04 -21.52
CA ASP A 102 12.61 -1.50 -22.52
C ASP A 102 12.42 -3.04 -22.59
N TYR A 103 13.42 -3.81 -22.14
CA TYR A 103 13.35 -5.27 -22.09
C TYR A 103 12.58 -5.82 -20.88
N ILE A 104 12.17 -4.97 -19.94
CA ILE A 104 11.32 -5.31 -18.79
C ILE A 104 9.92 -4.72 -19.03
N ASP A 105 8.90 -5.58 -19.00
CA ASP A 105 7.48 -5.18 -19.08
C ASP A 105 6.68 -5.87 -17.97
N MET A 106 5.47 -5.39 -17.70
CA MET A 106 4.50 -6.06 -16.81
C MET A 106 3.74 -7.18 -17.54
N PRO A 107 3.21 -8.18 -16.82
CA PRO A 107 2.35 -9.17 -17.43
C PRO A 107 1.02 -8.52 -17.83
N LYS A 108 0.69 -8.58 -19.12
CA LYS A 108 -0.58 -8.10 -19.69
C LYS A 108 -1.59 -9.25 -19.66
N ARG A 109 -2.86 -8.96 -19.36
CA ARG A 109 -3.87 -10.02 -19.32
C ARG A 109 -4.01 -10.68 -20.70
N PRO A 110 -3.91 -12.01 -20.82
CA PRO A 110 -4.15 -12.66 -22.09
C PRO A 110 -5.61 -12.44 -22.53
N THR A 111 -5.83 -12.35 -23.84
CA THR A 111 -7.18 -12.17 -24.39
C THR A 111 -8.13 -13.27 -23.93
N TRP A 112 -9.38 -12.91 -23.68
CA TRP A 112 -10.40 -13.83 -23.21
C TRP A 112 -11.79 -13.39 -23.69
N ASP A 113 -12.74 -14.33 -23.74
CA ASP A 113 -14.10 -14.10 -24.21
C ASP A 113 -15.14 -14.64 -23.21
N PHE A 114 -16.42 -14.27 -23.41
CA PHE A 114 -17.54 -14.77 -22.62
C PHE A 114 -17.84 -16.26 -22.85
N ALA A 115 -17.30 -16.87 -23.91
CA ALA A 115 -17.51 -18.28 -24.22
C ALA A 115 -16.61 -19.20 -23.40
N MET A 116 -15.46 -18.70 -22.93
CA MET A 116 -14.51 -19.44 -22.11
C MET A 116 -15.09 -19.78 -20.73
N ASN A 117 -14.85 -21.02 -20.30
CA ASN A 117 -15.16 -21.42 -18.93
C ASN A 117 -14.17 -20.78 -17.95
N LYS A 118 -14.62 -20.53 -16.70
CA LYS A 118 -13.77 -19.99 -15.63
C LYS A 118 -12.48 -20.81 -15.42
N GLU A 119 -12.58 -22.14 -15.45
CA GLU A 119 -11.43 -23.03 -15.26
C GLU A 119 -10.44 -22.93 -16.44
N GLU A 120 -10.93 -22.75 -17.67
CA GLU A 120 -10.10 -22.57 -18.87
C GLU A 120 -9.36 -21.23 -18.82
N LEU A 121 -10.06 -20.15 -18.45
CA LEU A 121 -9.47 -18.84 -18.25
C LEU A 121 -8.39 -18.88 -17.15
N ASP A 122 -8.68 -19.54 -16.03
CA ASP A 122 -7.73 -19.71 -14.94
C ASP A 122 -6.45 -20.42 -15.40
N MET A 123 -6.58 -21.52 -16.15
CA MET A 123 -5.42 -22.24 -16.70
C MET A 123 -4.64 -21.40 -17.71
N ARG A 124 -5.32 -20.62 -18.55
CA ARG A 124 -4.69 -19.77 -19.56
C ARG A 124 -3.88 -18.64 -18.93
N GLU A 125 -4.47 -17.91 -17.99
CA GLU A 125 -3.79 -16.85 -17.25
C GLU A 125 -2.59 -17.40 -16.47
N HIS A 126 -2.75 -18.58 -15.86
CA HIS A 126 -1.67 -19.24 -15.14
C HIS A 126 -0.51 -19.67 -16.06
N LYS A 127 -0.82 -20.26 -17.23
CA LYS A 127 0.19 -20.64 -18.21
C LYS A 127 0.95 -19.42 -18.73
N TYR A 128 0.23 -18.36 -19.09
CA TYR A 128 0.82 -17.10 -19.56
C TYR A 128 1.77 -16.51 -18.51
N PHE A 129 1.34 -16.44 -17.25
CA PHE A 129 2.15 -15.85 -16.19
C PHE A 129 3.42 -16.64 -15.90
N LEU A 130 3.39 -17.97 -16.02
CA LEU A 130 4.59 -18.79 -15.89
C LEU A 130 5.58 -18.57 -17.03
N GLU A 131 5.09 -18.50 -18.26
CA GLU A 131 5.93 -18.18 -19.42
C GLU A 131 6.55 -16.79 -19.29
N TYR A 132 5.82 -15.85 -18.72
CA TYR A 132 6.32 -14.52 -18.36
C TYR A 132 7.43 -14.58 -17.30
N LEU A 133 7.25 -15.30 -16.20
CA LEU A 133 8.28 -15.46 -15.16
C LEU A 133 9.56 -16.11 -15.71
N LYS A 134 9.43 -17.17 -16.53
CA LYS A 134 10.59 -17.83 -17.16
C LYS A 134 11.39 -16.87 -18.07
N LYS A 135 10.72 -15.92 -18.73
CA LYS A 135 11.41 -14.88 -19.51
C LYS A 135 12.17 -13.91 -18.60
N LEU A 136 11.56 -13.51 -17.48
CA LEU A 136 12.21 -12.62 -16.53
C LEU A 136 13.43 -13.25 -15.85
N GLU A 137 13.41 -14.55 -15.54
CA GLU A 137 14.56 -15.26 -14.95
C GLU A 137 15.84 -15.17 -15.81
N THR A 138 15.70 -15.02 -17.13
CA THR A 138 16.85 -14.86 -18.01
C THR A 138 17.56 -13.51 -17.86
N ILE A 139 16.86 -12.51 -17.33
CA ILE A 139 17.37 -11.16 -17.15
C ILE A 139 18.12 -11.10 -15.82
N ARG A 140 19.41 -10.81 -15.89
CA ARG A 140 20.24 -10.57 -14.70
C ARG A 140 19.86 -9.22 -14.06
N LYS A 141 19.78 -9.17 -12.73
CA LYS A 141 19.56 -7.97 -11.89
C LYS A 141 18.15 -7.32 -11.98
N ILE A 142 17.10 -8.12 -11.85
CA ILE A 142 15.74 -7.60 -11.60
C ILE A 142 15.56 -7.31 -10.10
N SER A 143 14.91 -6.19 -9.79
CA SER A 143 14.50 -5.80 -8.44
C SER A 143 13.40 -6.72 -7.90
N TYR A 144 13.14 -6.74 -6.60
CA TYR A 144 11.99 -7.47 -6.08
C TYR A 144 10.68 -6.97 -6.71
N PHE A 145 9.84 -7.87 -7.20
CA PHE A 145 8.54 -7.56 -7.78
C PHE A 145 7.53 -8.62 -7.38
N GLU A 146 6.24 -8.35 -7.60
CA GLU A 146 5.18 -9.27 -7.21
C GLU A 146 5.19 -10.56 -8.05
N LEU A 147 5.43 -11.70 -7.39
CA LEU A 147 5.37 -13.03 -8.01
C LEU A 147 3.97 -13.68 -7.91
N ASN A 148 3.01 -13.03 -7.26
CA ASN A 148 1.66 -13.56 -7.10
C ASN A 148 0.70 -13.14 -8.23
N LEU A 149 0.31 -14.10 -9.07
CA LEU A 149 -0.68 -13.92 -10.14
C LEU A 149 -1.99 -13.28 -9.66
N GLU A 150 -2.42 -13.57 -8.44
CA GLU A 150 -3.70 -13.05 -7.92
C GLU A 150 -3.69 -11.55 -7.70
N THR A 151 -2.55 -10.99 -7.34
CA THR A 151 -2.36 -9.54 -7.21
C THR A 151 -2.38 -8.90 -8.60
N TRP A 152 -1.70 -9.50 -9.59
CA TRP A 152 -1.75 -9.06 -11.00
C TRP A 152 -3.16 -9.12 -11.57
N ARG A 153 -3.95 -10.14 -11.23
CA ARG A 153 -5.38 -10.22 -11.58
C ARG A 153 -6.19 -9.06 -11.00
N GLN A 154 -5.83 -8.54 -9.82
CA GLN A 154 -6.50 -7.34 -9.30
C GLN A 154 -6.15 -6.12 -10.14
N LEU A 155 -4.88 -5.94 -10.53
CA LEU A 155 -4.48 -4.84 -11.41
C LEU A 155 -5.23 -4.91 -12.75
N TRP A 156 -5.29 -6.08 -13.38
CA TRP A 156 -5.99 -6.25 -14.65
C TRP A 156 -7.46 -5.84 -14.56
N ARG A 157 -8.15 -6.24 -13.50
CA ARG A 157 -9.55 -5.84 -13.26
C ARG A 157 -9.70 -4.34 -13.07
N VAL A 158 -8.78 -3.71 -12.34
CA VAL A 158 -8.81 -2.25 -12.13
C VAL A 158 -8.66 -1.54 -13.47
N ILE A 159 -7.67 -1.93 -14.28
CA ILE A 159 -7.42 -1.35 -15.60
C ILE A 159 -8.61 -1.56 -16.53
N GLU A 160 -9.23 -2.75 -16.52
CA GLU A 160 -10.41 -3.06 -17.34
C GLU A 160 -11.62 -2.23 -16.91
N MET A 161 -11.89 -2.13 -15.61
CA MET A 161 -13.10 -1.45 -15.10
C MET A 161 -13.00 0.07 -15.10
N SER A 162 -11.80 0.65 -14.94
CA SER A 162 -11.64 2.10 -14.81
C SER A 162 -11.77 2.82 -16.15
N ASP A 163 -12.48 3.94 -16.16
CA ASP A 163 -12.47 4.92 -17.26
C ASP A 163 -11.15 5.71 -17.23
N ILE A 164 -10.72 6.12 -16.04
CA ILE A 164 -9.48 6.87 -15.78
C ILE A 164 -8.60 6.09 -14.82
N LEU A 165 -7.32 5.94 -15.14
CA LEU A 165 -6.35 5.32 -14.23
C LEU A 165 -5.61 6.39 -13.41
N LEU A 166 -5.67 6.25 -12.09
CA LEU A 166 -4.99 7.09 -11.13
C LEU A 166 -3.77 6.35 -10.55
N ILE A 167 -2.57 6.73 -10.96
CA ILE A 167 -1.33 6.20 -10.38
C ILE A 167 -0.83 7.11 -9.26
N ILE A 168 -0.47 6.51 -8.12
CA ILE A 168 -0.05 7.25 -6.92
C ILE A 168 1.42 6.93 -6.64
N ALA A 169 2.23 7.97 -6.56
CA ALA A 169 3.66 7.88 -6.28
C ALA A 169 4.02 8.76 -5.07
N ASP A 170 4.98 8.31 -4.26
CA ASP A 170 5.58 9.11 -3.19
C ASP A 170 6.57 10.11 -3.83
N ILE A 171 6.41 11.39 -3.53
CA ILE A 171 7.22 12.47 -4.11
C ILE A 171 8.71 12.36 -3.84
N ARG A 172 9.11 11.56 -2.84
CA ARG A 172 10.52 11.31 -2.55
C ARG A 172 11.18 10.39 -3.57
N TYR A 173 10.41 9.53 -4.24
CA TYR A 173 10.92 8.51 -5.18
C TYR A 173 10.03 8.37 -6.42
N PRO A 174 9.59 9.47 -7.07
CA PRO A 174 8.44 9.42 -7.96
C PRO A 174 8.70 8.59 -9.22
N VAL A 175 9.92 8.68 -9.76
CA VAL A 175 10.30 7.95 -10.97
C VAL A 175 10.40 6.44 -10.74
N MET A 176 10.94 6.00 -9.60
CA MET A 176 11.02 4.58 -9.25
C MET A 176 9.64 3.96 -8.97
N MET A 177 8.61 4.77 -8.71
CA MET A 177 7.24 4.33 -8.47
C MET A 177 6.34 4.44 -9.70
N PHE A 178 6.84 5.00 -10.80
CA PHE A 178 6.10 5.21 -12.04
C PHE A 178 6.70 4.36 -13.17
N PRO A 179 6.13 3.17 -13.44
CA PRO A 179 6.58 2.33 -14.54
C PRO A 179 6.14 2.92 -15.91
N PRO A 180 7.07 3.27 -16.83
CA PRO A 180 6.75 3.85 -18.14
C PRO A 180 5.93 2.91 -19.04
N TYR A 181 6.15 1.59 -18.96
CA TYR A 181 5.38 0.63 -19.75
C TYR A 181 3.90 0.58 -19.35
N LEU A 182 3.56 0.91 -18.10
CA LEU A 182 2.16 1.00 -17.67
C LEU A 182 1.49 2.21 -18.31
N TYR A 183 2.20 3.34 -18.36
CA TYR A 183 1.74 4.51 -19.10
C TYR A 183 1.50 4.17 -20.57
N ASN A 184 2.49 3.58 -21.25
CA ASN A 184 2.36 3.20 -22.66
C ASN A 184 1.18 2.25 -22.89
N TYR A 185 1.00 1.25 -22.04
CA TYR A 185 -0.13 0.32 -22.14
C TYR A 185 -1.48 1.02 -21.96
N VAL A 186 -1.61 1.88 -20.95
CA VAL A 186 -2.89 2.53 -20.63
C VAL A 186 -3.24 3.61 -21.65
N THR A 187 -2.29 4.46 -22.02
CA THR A 187 -2.56 5.63 -22.87
C THR A 187 -2.45 5.33 -24.36
N ASN A 188 -1.53 4.46 -24.78
CA ASN A 188 -1.30 4.17 -26.20
C ASN A 188 -2.03 2.90 -26.66
N ASP A 189 -1.94 1.79 -25.90
CA ASP A 189 -2.57 0.53 -26.30
C ASP A 189 -4.09 0.54 -26.01
N LEU A 190 -4.49 1.04 -24.83
CA LEU A 190 -5.90 1.06 -24.40
C LEU A 190 -6.62 2.38 -24.68
N GLY A 191 -5.89 3.48 -24.95
CA GLY A 191 -6.48 4.80 -25.21
C GLY A 191 -7.26 5.38 -24.02
N LYS A 192 -6.87 5.03 -22.79
CA LYS A 192 -7.47 5.55 -21.55
C LYS A 192 -6.65 6.71 -21.00
N ASP A 193 -7.31 7.61 -20.29
CA ASP A 193 -6.66 8.73 -19.61
C ASP A 193 -5.97 8.27 -18.33
N MET A 194 -4.81 8.87 -18.05
CA MET A 194 -3.99 8.55 -16.90
C MET A 194 -3.63 9.81 -16.12
N ILE A 195 -3.80 9.74 -14.80
CA ILE A 195 -3.46 10.81 -13.87
C ILE A 195 -2.38 10.29 -12.91
N LEU A 196 -1.25 10.98 -12.84
CA LEU A 196 -0.22 10.77 -11.82
C LEU A 196 -0.44 11.70 -10.63
N ILE A 197 -0.64 11.13 -9.45
CA ILE A 197 -0.62 11.84 -8.18
C ILE A 197 0.75 11.68 -7.52
N LEU A 198 1.46 12.80 -7.44
CA LEU A 198 2.60 12.99 -6.56
C LEU A 198 2.09 13.24 -5.13
N ASN A 199 2.08 12.20 -4.31
CA ASN A 199 1.58 12.21 -2.94
C ASN A 199 2.70 12.51 -1.92
N LYS A 200 2.30 12.85 -0.69
CA LYS A 200 3.19 13.19 0.44
C LYS A 200 4.07 14.41 0.16
N VAL A 201 3.53 15.38 -0.57
CA VAL A 201 4.25 16.62 -0.91
C VAL A 201 4.70 17.41 0.32
N ASP A 202 4.11 17.17 1.49
CA ASP A 202 4.53 17.71 2.78
C ASP A 202 5.94 17.27 3.21
N LEU A 203 6.48 16.17 2.67
CA LEU A 203 7.81 15.65 3.02
C LEU A 203 8.96 16.23 2.19
N ALA A 204 8.67 16.91 1.07
CA ALA A 204 9.68 17.38 0.11
C ALA A 204 9.72 18.91 -0.01
N PRO A 205 10.88 19.51 -0.35
CA PRO A 205 10.98 20.93 -0.69
C PRO A 205 10.11 21.30 -1.90
N SER A 206 9.53 22.51 -1.92
CA SER A 206 8.64 22.94 -3.00
C SER A 206 9.34 23.01 -4.37
N ALA A 207 10.63 23.37 -4.41
CA ALA A 207 11.43 23.42 -5.64
C ALA A 207 11.58 22.01 -6.27
N LEU A 208 11.88 20.99 -5.44
CA LEU A 208 11.99 19.61 -5.89
C LEU A 208 10.68 19.09 -6.49
N ILE A 209 9.55 19.46 -5.88
CA ILE A 209 8.22 19.08 -6.37
C ILE A 209 7.98 19.65 -7.76
N VAL A 210 8.28 20.93 -7.96
CA VAL A 210 8.10 21.61 -9.26
C VAL A 210 9.01 20.99 -10.32
N ALA A 211 10.28 20.71 -9.99
CA ALA A 211 11.21 20.06 -10.91
C ALA A 211 10.71 18.69 -11.36
N TRP A 212 10.20 17.86 -10.43
CA TRP A 212 9.58 16.58 -10.79
C TRP A 212 8.32 16.75 -11.64
N GLN A 213 7.45 17.72 -11.32
CA GLN A 213 6.28 17.98 -12.17
C GLN A 213 6.68 18.30 -13.60
N GLU A 214 7.70 19.13 -13.80
CA GLU A 214 8.16 19.51 -15.14
C GLU A 214 8.84 18.35 -15.87
N TYR A 215 9.64 17.54 -15.17
CA TYR A 215 10.21 16.31 -15.70
C TYR A 215 9.13 15.38 -16.29
N PHE A 216 8.08 15.07 -15.52
CA PHE A 216 7.01 14.19 -15.99
C PHE A 216 6.19 14.82 -17.13
N LYS A 217 5.93 16.13 -17.10
CA LYS A 217 5.20 16.80 -18.20
C LYS A 217 5.96 16.71 -19.52
N ASN A 218 7.26 16.97 -19.48
CA ASN A 218 8.11 16.95 -20.67
C ASN A 218 8.23 15.53 -21.23
N LYS A 219 8.29 14.53 -20.35
CA LYS A 219 8.50 13.14 -20.75
C LYS A 219 7.22 12.41 -21.15
N TYR A 220 6.09 12.71 -20.51
CA TYR A 220 4.81 12.05 -20.71
C TYR A 220 3.71 13.07 -20.99
N PRO A 221 3.58 13.56 -22.24
CA PRO A 221 2.71 14.69 -22.57
C PRO A 221 1.21 14.41 -22.42
N LYS A 222 0.79 13.13 -22.46
CA LYS A 222 -0.62 12.74 -22.23
C LYS A 222 -0.94 12.53 -20.75
N LEU A 223 0.05 12.64 -19.86
CA LEU A 223 -0.12 12.38 -18.44
C LEU A 223 -0.59 13.66 -17.72
N HIS A 224 -1.69 13.55 -16.99
CA HIS A 224 -2.10 14.62 -16.08
C HIS A 224 -1.35 14.49 -14.75
N ILE A 225 -0.64 15.53 -14.32
CA ILE A 225 0.21 15.47 -13.13
C ILE A 225 -0.38 16.37 -12.04
N LEU A 226 -0.71 15.74 -10.91
CA LEU A 226 -1.29 16.41 -9.74
C LEU A 226 -0.41 16.19 -8.53
N VAL A 227 -0.44 17.16 -7.63
CA VAL A 227 0.26 17.15 -6.34
C VAL A 227 -0.77 17.07 -5.22
N PHE A 228 -0.52 16.20 -4.24
CA PHE A 228 -1.49 15.91 -3.19
C PHE A 228 -0.81 15.67 -1.83
N THR A 229 -1.45 16.13 -0.77
CA THR A 229 -1.13 15.71 0.60
C THR A 229 -2.40 15.15 1.25
N SER A 230 -2.27 13.97 1.87
CA SER A 230 -3.39 13.34 2.59
C SER A 230 -3.61 13.93 3.98
N PHE A 231 -2.60 14.62 4.52
CA PHE A 231 -2.61 15.21 5.86
C PHE A 231 -2.15 16.66 5.79
N PRO A 232 -2.94 17.56 5.17
CA PRO A 232 -2.64 18.99 5.20
C PRO A 232 -2.54 19.49 6.65
N THR A 233 -1.80 20.57 6.88
CA THR A 233 -1.46 21.05 8.24
C THR A 233 -2.67 21.32 9.13
N TYR A 234 -3.81 21.71 8.56
CA TYR A 234 -5.06 21.89 9.33
C TYR A 234 -5.62 20.56 9.88
N ASN A 235 -5.30 19.42 9.27
CA ASN A 235 -5.58 18.08 9.79
C ASN A 235 -4.54 17.61 10.83
N LEU A 236 -3.43 18.34 10.98
CA LEU A 236 -2.35 18.03 11.92
C LEU A 236 -2.44 18.81 13.24
N LYS A 237 -3.45 19.69 13.43
CA LYS A 237 -3.57 20.51 14.65
C LYS A 237 -3.55 19.65 15.92
N GLU A 238 -2.49 19.82 16.69
CA GLU A 238 -2.35 19.31 18.06
C GLU A 238 -3.20 20.19 18.98
N ASN A 239 -4.19 19.62 19.67
CA ASN A 239 -4.85 20.32 20.77
C ASN A 239 -3.86 20.45 21.92
N ILE A 240 -3.26 21.62 22.08
CA ILE A 240 -2.51 21.98 23.29
C ILE A 240 -3.54 22.30 24.37
N ASN A 241 -3.88 21.31 25.20
CA ASN A 241 -4.57 21.60 26.46
C ASN A 241 -3.57 22.31 27.39
N GLN A 242 -3.80 23.58 27.70
CA GLN A 242 -2.91 24.40 28.53
C GLN A 242 -2.85 23.96 30.00
N GLU A 243 -3.66 23.00 30.45
CA GLU A 243 -3.73 22.61 31.87
C GLU A 243 -2.98 21.32 32.25
N ALA A 244 -2.26 20.68 31.32
CA ALA A 244 -1.31 19.64 31.69
C ALA A 244 -0.18 19.62 30.67
N ASN A 245 1.07 19.68 31.14
CA ASN A 245 2.31 19.52 30.35
C ASN A 245 2.47 18.09 29.76
N VAL A 246 1.37 17.44 29.37
CA VAL A 246 1.35 16.16 28.68
C VAL A 246 0.81 16.42 27.28
N LYS A 247 1.71 16.44 26.30
CA LYS A 247 1.39 16.52 24.87
C LYS A 247 0.69 15.22 24.43
N ILE A 248 -0.61 15.08 24.70
CA ILE A 248 -1.39 13.95 24.18
C ILE A 248 -1.84 14.32 22.76
N ARG A 249 -1.21 13.72 21.76
CA ARG A 249 -1.67 13.77 20.36
C ARG A 249 -3.03 13.08 20.23
N ARG A 250 -4.12 13.82 20.41
CA ARG A 250 -5.43 13.38 19.93
C ARG A 250 -5.53 13.75 18.46
N LYS A 251 -5.69 12.75 17.58
CA LYS A 251 -6.00 12.98 16.16
C LYS A 251 -7.31 13.77 16.08
N GLY A 252 -7.28 14.94 15.45
CA GLY A 252 -8.50 15.62 15.02
C GLY A 252 -9.32 14.70 14.10
N LYS A 253 -10.63 14.97 13.97
CA LYS A 253 -11.45 14.30 12.94
C LYS A 253 -10.77 14.52 11.58
N LEU A 254 -10.57 13.44 10.82
CA LEU A 254 -9.96 13.51 9.49
C LEU A 254 -10.87 14.38 8.60
N LYS A 255 -10.46 15.58 8.20
CA LYS A 255 -11.20 16.38 7.22
C LYS A 255 -10.77 16.06 5.80
N MET A 256 -11.63 16.38 4.85
CA MET A 256 -11.31 16.27 3.43
C MET A 256 -10.08 17.10 3.09
N ALA A 257 -9.17 16.55 2.27
CA ALA A 257 -8.12 17.33 1.62
C ALA A 257 -8.74 18.09 0.44
N ALA A 258 -9.48 19.17 0.75
CA ALA A 258 -10.39 19.82 -0.18
C ALA A 258 -9.67 20.41 -1.40
N GLU A 259 -8.48 20.98 -1.21
CA GLU A 259 -7.66 21.55 -2.29
C GLU A 259 -7.22 20.47 -3.29
N GLY A 260 -6.78 19.33 -2.76
CA GLY A 260 -6.38 18.18 -3.57
C GLY A 260 -7.58 17.52 -4.27
N ALA A 261 -8.70 17.38 -3.56
CA ALA A 261 -9.94 16.84 -4.11
C ALA A 261 -10.49 17.71 -5.24
N GLN A 262 -10.44 19.05 -5.08
CA GLN A 262 -10.85 20.00 -6.10
C GLN A 262 -10.03 19.82 -7.39
N LYS A 263 -8.70 19.74 -7.29
CA LYS A 263 -7.84 19.56 -8.48
C LYS A 263 -8.08 18.26 -9.22
N ILE A 264 -8.29 17.16 -8.48
CA ILE A 264 -8.61 15.86 -9.10
C ILE A 264 -9.97 15.95 -9.80
N MET A 265 -10.97 16.55 -9.15
CA MET A 265 -12.30 16.73 -9.71
C MET A 265 -12.30 17.62 -10.97
N GLU A 266 -11.56 18.73 -10.96
CA GLU A 266 -11.38 19.61 -12.13
C GLU A 266 -10.69 18.89 -13.29
N THR A 267 -9.66 18.08 -12.99
CA THR A 267 -8.97 17.27 -14.01
C THR A 267 -9.92 16.22 -14.61
N CYS A 268 -10.67 15.52 -13.77
CA CYS A 268 -11.70 14.58 -14.23
C CYS A 268 -12.78 15.29 -15.06
N LYS A 269 -13.20 16.50 -14.68
CA LYS A 269 -14.16 17.29 -15.45
C LYS A 269 -13.63 17.64 -16.84
N ASN A 270 -12.34 17.99 -16.95
CA ASN A 270 -11.72 18.28 -18.25
C ASN A 270 -11.63 17.05 -19.15
N ILE A 271 -11.43 15.86 -18.57
CA ILE A 271 -11.36 14.58 -19.31
C ILE A 271 -12.76 14.14 -19.76
N VAL A 272 -13.74 14.21 -18.86
CA VAL A 272 -15.07 13.62 -19.08
C VAL A 272 -16.01 14.59 -19.81
N GLY A 273 -15.79 15.90 -19.69
CA GLY A 273 -16.66 16.94 -20.25
C GLY A 273 -18.09 16.82 -19.69
N ASP A 274 -19.08 16.85 -20.58
CA ASP A 274 -20.51 16.79 -20.23
C ASP A 274 -21.08 15.36 -20.13
N GLN A 275 -20.23 14.32 -20.27
CA GLN A 275 -20.70 12.92 -20.32
C GLN A 275 -21.12 12.38 -18.93
N VAL A 276 -20.59 12.95 -17.85
CA VAL A 276 -20.92 12.57 -16.47
C VAL A 276 -21.15 13.83 -15.63
N ASP A 277 -22.24 13.85 -14.87
CA ASP A 277 -22.52 14.94 -13.94
C ASP A 277 -21.64 14.86 -12.69
N LEU A 278 -20.67 15.78 -12.59
CA LEU A 278 -19.78 15.93 -11.44
C LEU A 278 -20.24 17.02 -10.45
N SER A 279 -21.41 17.64 -10.66
CA SER A 279 -21.91 18.76 -9.85
C SER A 279 -22.09 18.38 -8.38
N ARG A 280 -22.52 17.15 -8.11
CA ARG A 280 -22.65 16.62 -6.74
C ARG A 280 -21.30 16.53 -6.03
N TRP A 281 -20.25 16.15 -6.75
CA TRP A 281 -18.92 16.07 -6.17
C TRP A 281 -18.35 17.46 -5.90
N ALA A 282 -18.54 18.40 -6.84
CA ALA A 282 -18.16 19.80 -6.64
C ALA A 282 -18.88 20.42 -5.43
N LYS A 283 -20.19 20.18 -5.29
CA LYS A 283 -20.97 20.67 -4.14
C LYS A 283 -20.45 20.09 -2.82
N LYS A 284 -20.16 18.78 -2.77
CA LYS A 284 -19.59 18.12 -1.57
C LYS A 284 -18.25 18.75 -1.16
N ILE A 285 -17.38 19.07 -2.12
CA ILE A 285 -16.10 19.74 -1.84
C ILE A 285 -16.34 21.17 -1.31
N GLN A 286 -17.24 21.93 -1.93
CA GLN A 286 -17.55 23.30 -1.50
C GLN A 286 -18.14 23.35 -0.08
N GLU A 287 -19.06 22.44 0.24
CA GLU A 287 -19.63 22.33 1.59
C GLU A 287 -18.55 22.05 2.66
N GLU A 288 -17.57 21.19 2.35
CA GLU A 288 -16.45 20.90 3.25
C GLU A 288 -15.47 22.07 3.39
N MET A 289 -15.23 22.84 2.31
CA MET A 289 -14.39 24.05 2.37
C MET A 289 -15.03 25.17 3.21
N GLN A 290 -16.36 25.26 3.19
CA GLN A 290 -17.13 26.29 3.91
C GLN A 290 -17.48 25.88 5.35
N SER A 291 -17.32 24.61 5.71
CA SER A 291 -17.52 24.13 7.08
C SER A 291 -16.43 24.66 8.01
N GLU A 292 -16.65 25.86 8.54
CA GLU A 292 -15.99 26.34 9.74
C GLU A 292 -16.46 25.51 10.94
N CYS A 293 -15.52 25.21 11.83
CA CYS A 293 -15.65 24.33 12.98
C CYS A 293 -17.01 24.37 13.69
N ASP A 294 -17.81 23.33 13.52
CA ASP A 294 -18.72 22.91 14.58
C ASP A 294 -18.22 21.60 15.20
N MET A 295 -17.74 21.71 16.44
CA MET A 295 -17.37 20.57 17.30
C MET A 295 -18.57 19.66 17.62
N ASN A 296 -19.77 20.05 17.19
CA ASN A 296 -21.03 19.36 17.45
C ASN A 296 -21.72 18.77 16.22
N ASP A 297 -21.07 18.74 15.05
CA ASP A 297 -21.75 18.18 13.87
C ASP A 297 -21.71 16.64 13.83
N LEU A 298 -22.95 16.15 13.82
CA LEU A 298 -23.46 14.79 13.81
C LEU A 298 -22.77 13.92 12.75
N GLU A 299 -22.71 12.62 13.05
CA GLU A 299 -22.36 11.57 12.10
C GLU A 299 -23.19 11.72 10.81
N ARG A 300 -22.62 12.36 9.78
CA ARG A 300 -23.15 12.29 8.42
C ARG A 300 -23.04 10.83 7.97
N ASN A 301 -24.14 10.09 8.14
CA ASN A 301 -24.35 8.74 7.63
C ASN A 301 -24.46 8.75 6.09
N ASP A 302 -23.38 9.14 5.42
CA ASP A 302 -23.15 8.75 4.04
C ASP A 302 -22.92 7.24 4.06
N ASN A 303 -23.97 6.46 3.74
CA ASN A 303 -23.89 5.01 3.58
C ASN A 303 -22.89 4.68 2.46
N VAL A 304 -21.65 4.39 2.83
CA VAL A 304 -20.64 3.90 1.89
C VAL A 304 -20.95 2.43 1.64
N VAL A 305 -21.61 2.15 0.51
CA VAL A 305 -21.87 0.79 0.08
C VAL A 305 -20.57 0.21 -0.47
N ILE A 306 -19.92 -0.66 0.30
CA ILE A 306 -18.82 -1.49 -0.17
C ILE A 306 -19.45 -2.73 -0.81
N GLU A 307 -19.59 -2.72 -2.14
CA GLU A 307 -20.15 -3.86 -2.86
C GLU A 307 -19.21 -5.07 -2.87
N LYS A 308 -19.79 -6.28 -2.88
CA LYS A 308 -19.04 -7.53 -2.94
C LYS A 308 -18.44 -7.75 -4.33
N LYS A 309 -17.31 -8.47 -4.36
CA LYS A 309 -16.56 -8.83 -5.57
C LYS A 309 -17.46 -9.44 -6.66
N ASP A 310 -17.71 -8.69 -7.72
CA ASP A 310 -18.14 -9.28 -8.99
C ASP A 310 -16.91 -9.87 -9.68
N THR A 311 -17.02 -11.12 -10.13
CA THR A 311 -15.97 -11.83 -10.89
C THR A 311 -16.41 -12.14 -12.31
N GLY A 312 -17.51 -11.55 -12.76
CA GLY A 312 -18.00 -11.63 -14.12
C GLY A 312 -17.07 -10.93 -15.13
N TYR A 313 -17.26 -11.29 -16.39
CA TYR A 313 -16.65 -10.60 -17.52
C TYR A 313 -17.15 -9.17 -17.60
N PHE A 314 -16.22 -8.23 -17.77
CA PHE A 314 -16.50 -6.83 -17.96
C PHE A 314 -16.00 -6.41 -19.34
N GLU A 315 -16.93 -6.24 -20.28
CA GLU A 315 -16.66 -5.39 -21.44
C GLU A 315 -16.68 -3.95 -20.93
N HIS A 316 -15.58 -3.22 -21.14
CA HIS A 316 -15.48 -1.87 -20.62
C HIS A 316 -16.37 -0.91 -21.42
N GLU A 317 -17.54 -0.65 -20.87
CA GLU A 317 -18.42 0.43 -21.31
C GLU A 317 -18.02 1.71 -20.58
N LYS A 318 -17.54 2.71 -21.35
CA LYS A 318 -17.17 4.01 -20.78
C LYS A 318 -18.37 4.63 -20.09
N TYR A 319 -18.17 5.07 -18.84
CA TYR A 319 -19.21 5.71 -18.02
C TYR A 319 -20.48 4.89 -17.86
N LYS A 320 -20.34 3.58 -17.65
CA LYS A 320 -21.46 2.65 -17.45
C LYS A 320 -22.47 3.21 -16.43
N ASN A 321 -23.73 3.32 -16.84
CA ASN A 321 -24.82 3.92 -16.06
C ASN A 321 -24.60 5.41 -15.65
N GLY A 322 -23.81 6.16 -16.42
CA GLY A 322 -23.47 7.56 -16.11
C GLY A 322 -22.59 7.72 -14.87
N VAL A 323 -21.79 6.68 -14.56
CA VAL A 323 -20.86 6.66 -13.42
C VAL A 323 -19.42 6.68 -13.93
N LEU A 324 -18.66 7.68 -13.49
CA LEU A 324 -17.22 7.74 -13.70
C LEU A 324 -16.51 6.78 -12.74
N THR A 325 -15.74 5.83 -13.28
CA THR A 325 -14.94 4.86 -12.51
C THR A 325 -13.45 5.21 -12.59
N ILE A 326 -12.85 5.52 -11.45
CA ILE A 326 -11.43 5.89 -11.33
C ILE A 326 -10.66 4.75 -10.65
N GLY A 327 -9.69 4.16 -11.35
CA GLY A 327 -8.86 3.06 -10.84
C GLY A 327 -7.63 3.55 -10.09
N CYS A 328 -7.49 3.25 -8.80
CA CYS A 328 -6.34 3.65 -8.00
C CYS A 328 -5.25 2.56 -7.99
N VAL A 329 -4.07 2.87 -8.54
CA VAL A 329 -2.91 1.97 -8.60
C VAL A 329 -1.69 2.64 -7.96
N GLY A 330 -0.82 1.85 -7.35
CA GLY A 330 0.44 2.34 -6.79
C GLY A 330 1.20 1.25 -6.04
N THR A 331 2.46 1.52 -5.71
CA THR A 331 3.27 0.62 -4.89
C THR A 331 2.75 0.58 -3.45
N PRO A 332 3.11 -0.43 -2.63
CA PRO A 332 2.77 -0.44 -1.22
C PRO A 332 3.27 0.83 -0.50
N ASN A 333 2.55 1.29 0.52
CA ASN A 333 2.94 2.42 1.38
C ASN A 333 3.07 3.82 0.73
N VAL A 334 2.70 3.98 -0.55
CA VAL A 334 2.62 5.32 -1.21
C VAL A 334 1.52 6.22 -0.66
N GLY A 335 0.59 5.65 0.12
CA GLY A 335 -0.52 6.38 0.72
C GLY A 335 -1.82 6.34 -0.08
N LYS A 336 -2.00 5.36 -0.98
CA LYS A 336 -3.24 5.17 -1.75
C LYS A 336 -4.51 5.13 -0.88
N SER A 337 -4.55 4.28 0.14
CA SER A 337 -5.74 4.18 1.00
C SER A 337 -5.89 5.39 1.93
N SER A 338 -4.79 6.08 2.26
CA SER A 338 -4.84 7.39 2.96
C SER A 338 -5.43 8.48 2.06
N LEU A 339 -5.07 8.50 0.78
CA LEU A 339 -5.61 9.41 -0.22
C LEU A 339 -7.12 9.20 -0.38
N ILE A 340 -7.58 7.94 -0.47
CA ILE A 340 -9.02 7.63 -0.53
C ILE A 340 -9.76 8.18 0.71
N ASN A 341 -9.22 7.96 1.90
CA ASN A 341 -9.82 8.49 3.13
C ASN A 341 -9.82 10.03 3.15
N ALA A 342 -8.75 10.66 2.67
CA ALA A 342 -8.64 12.11 2.56
C ALA A 342 -9.57 12.71 1.51
N LEU A 343 -9.87 12.00 0.41
CA LEU A 343 -10.88 12.39 -0.56
C LEU A 343 -12.30 12.21 -0.04
N MET A 344 -12.51 11.21 0.83
CA MET A 344 -13.81 10.96 1.44
C MET A 344 -14.13 11.90 2.60
N GLY A 345 -13.11 12.50 3.23
CA GLY A 345 -13.24 13.25 4.47
C GLY A 345 -13.60 12.39 5.68
N LYS A 346 -13.42 11.06 5.56
CA LYS A 346 -13.66 10.10 6.65
C LYS A 346 -12.88 8.81 6.43
N LYS A 347 -12.71 8.04 7.50
CA LYS A 347 -12.03 6.74 7.43
C LYS A 347 -12.98 5.67 6.86
N VAL A 348 -12.82 5.37 5.57
CA VAL A 348 -13.57 4.33 4.84
C VAL A 348 -12.76 3.05 4.69
N VAL A 349 -11.45 3.19 4.45
CA VAL A 349 -10.53 2.07 4.24
C VAL A 349 -9.54 2.00 5.40
N SER A 350 -9.21 0.79 5.83
CA SER A 350 -8.14 0.57 6.81
C SER A 350 -6.78 0.92 6.21
N VAL A 351 -5.91 1.52 7.04
CA VAL A 351 -4.56 1.93 6.65
C VAL A 351 -3.55 1.30 7.58
N SER A 352 -2.41 0.86 7.03
CA SER A 352 -1.29 0.31 7.80
C SER A 352 0.01 0.70 7.14
N ARG A 353 1.10 0.67 7.93
CA ARG A 353 2.48 0.89 7.49
C ARG A 353 3.11 -0.37 6.89
N THR A 354 2.52 -1.54 7.14
CA THR A 354 3.04 -2.80 6.65
C THR A 354 2.54 -3.02 5.22
N PRO A 355 3.44 -3.33 4.26
CA PRO A 355 3.02 -3.63 2.89
C PRO A 355 2.11 -4.88 2.86
N GLY A 356 1.18 -4.91 1.90
CA GLY A 356 0.20 -6.00 1.76
C GLY A 356 -1.01 -5.91 2.72
N HIS A 357 -1.27 -4.73 3.30
CA HIS A 357 -2.46 -4.51 4.12
C HIS A 357 -3.77 -4.51 3.32
N THR A 358 -3.83 -3.75 2.22
CA THR A 358 -4.94 -3.81 1.27
C THR A 358 -4.80 -5.08 0.43
N LYS A 359 -5.59 -6.10 0.75
CA LYS A 359 -5.49 -7.44 0.13
C LYS A 359 -6.46 -7.66 -1.03
N HIS A 360 -7.50 -6.85 -1.12
CA HIS A 360 -8.60 -7.07 -2.05
C HIS A 360 -8.97 -5.79 -2.76
N PHE A 361 -9.35 -5.94 -4.02
CA PHE A 361 -10.05 -4.93 -4.77
C PHE A 361 -11.33 -4.50 -4.04
N GLN A 362 -11.56 -3.20 -3.97
CA GLN A 362 -12.74 -2.60 -3.34
C GLN A 362 -13.28 -1.47 -4.21
N THR A 363 -14.60 -1.39 -4.30
CA THR A 363 -15.35 -0.35 -5.00
C THR A 363 -15.89 0.64 -3.98
N ILE A 364 -15.55 1.93 -4.11
CA ILE A 364 -15.85 2.98 -3.13
C ILE A 364 -16.48 4.15 -3.86
N PHE A 365 -17.77 4.41 -3.61
CA PHE A 365 -18.46 5.55 -4.19
C PHE A 365 -18.15 6.85 -3.43
N LEU A 366 -17.54 7.84 -4.11
CA LEU A 366 -17.41 9.21 -3.59
C LEU A 366 -18.77 9.92 -3.61
N THR A 367 -19.48 9.72 -4.72
CA THR A 367 -20.85 10.17 -4.98
C THR A 367 -21.56 9.11 -5.82
N LYS A 368 -22.86 9.25 -6.07
CA LYS A 368 -23.61 8.31 -6.93
C LYS A 368 -23.06 8.19 -8.36
N ASN A 369 -22.36 9.23 -8.84
CA ASN A 369 -21.85 9.33 -10.21
C ASN A 369 -20.33 9.15 -10.29
N VAL A 370 -19.63 8.99 -9.15
CA VAL A 370 -18.17 8.85 -9.12
C VAL A 370 -17.77 7.72 -8.20
N CYS A 371 -17.10 6.74 -8.77
CA CYS A 371 -16.63 5.53 -8.13
C CYS A 371 -15.10 5.47 -8.15
N LEU A 372 -14.49 5.16 -7.00
CA LEU A 372 -13.08 4.84 -6.86
C LEU A 372 -12.91 3.32 -6.71
N CYS A 373 -11.96 2.76 -7.45
CA CYS A 373 -11.58 1.36 -7.33
C CYS A 373 -10.21 1.26 -6.63
N ASP A 374 -10.16 0.70 -5.42
CA ASP A 374 -8.91 0.51 -4.68
C ASP A 374 -8.25 -0.82 -5.06
N CYS A 375 -7.03 -0.79 -5.57
CA CYS A 375 -6.21 -1.97 -5.85
C CYS A 375 -5.31 -2.32 -4.65
N PRO A 376 -4.96 -3.59 -4.40
CA PRO A 376 -3.78 -3.92 -3.60
C PRO A 376 -2.52 -3.20 -4.10
N GLY A 377 -1.62 -2.85 -3.17
CA GLY A 377 -0.33 -2.26 -3.56
C GLY A 377 0.50 -3.28 -4.32
N LEU A 378 1.04 -2.89 -5.48
CA LEU A 378 1.75 -3.77 -6.39
C LEU A 378 3.16 -3.27 -6.64
N VAL A 379 4.16 -4.16 -6.52
CA VAL A 379 5.54 -3.84 -6.86
C VAL A 379 5.82 -4.36 -8.27
N PHE A 380 6.10 -3.42 -9.16
CA PHE A 380 6.35 -3.65 -10.57
C PHE A 380 7.79 -4.15 -10.81
N PRO A 381 8.03 -4.98 -11.84
CA PRO A 381 9.38 -5.38 -12.23
C PRO A 381 10.17 -4.16 -12.74
N SER A 382 11.40 -4.04 -12.25
CA SER A 382 12.30 -2.93 -12.52
C SER A 382 13.75 -3.35 -12.22
N THR A 383 14.70 -2.42 -12.35
CA THR A 383 16.09 -2.58 -11.88
C THR A 383 16.39 -1.71 -10.64
N VAL A 384 15.36 -1.21 -9.96
CA VAL A 384 15.49 -0.39 -8.74
C VAL A 384 16.29 -1.16 -7.67
N PRO A 385 17.36 -0.55 -7.11
CA PRO A 385 18.15 -1.15 -6.03
C PRO A 385 17.32 -1.51 -4.81
N LYS A 386 17.72 -2.56 -4.10
CA LYS A 386 16.99 -3.08 -2.93
C LYS A 386 16.87 -2.03 -1.83
N GLU A 387 17.91 -1.22 -1.63
CA GLU A 387 17.98 -0.15 -0.65
C GLU A 387 16.82 0.82 -0.87
N PHE A 388 16.59 1.28 -2.10
CA PHE A 388 15.42 2.07 -2.46
C PHE A 388 14.11 1.32 -2.21
N GLN A 389 13.98 0.05 -2.59
CA GLN A 389 12.75 -0.71 -2.35
C GLN A 389 12.37 -0.83 -0.87
N ILE A 390 13.36 -0.90 0.03
CA ILE A 390 13.16 -0.89 1.48
C ILE A 390 12.70 0.52 1.93
N LEU A 391 13.38 1.58 1.49
CA LEU A 391 13.07 2.96 1.87
C LEU A 391 11.71 3.45 1.34
N MET A 392 11.33 3.00 0.15
CA MET A 392 10.02 3.23 -0.47
C MET A 392 8.89 2.50 0.29
N GLY A 393 9.22 1.49 1.11
CA GLY A 393 8.24 0.65 1.81
C GLY A 393 7.60 -0.42 0.93
N SER A 394 8.17 -0.70 -0.25
CA SER A 394 7.77 -1.81 -1.13
C SER A 394 8.13 -3.16 -0.52
N PHE A 395 9.21 -3.22 0.27
CA PHE A 395 9.64 -4.39 1.02
C PHE A 395 9.43 -4.20 2.53
N PRO A 396 8.86 -5.17 3.27
CA PRO A 396 8.61 -5.03 4.70
C PRO A 396 9.93 -5.01 5.49
N ILE A 397 10.20 -3.89 6.16
CA ILE A 397 11.40 -3.69 7.00
C ILE A 397 11.61 -4.84 7.99
N ALA A 398 10.53 -5.33 8.60
CA ALA A 398 10.56 -6.44 9.57
C ALA A 398 11.13 -7.76 8.99
N GLN A 399 11.18 -7.92 7.67
CA GLN A 399 11.69 -9.12 7.02
C GLN A 399 13.06 -8.92 6.37
N VAL A 400 13.65 -7.73 6.52
CA VAL A 400 14.99 -7.40 6.02
C VAL A 400 16.02 -8.14 6.86
N ARG A 401 16.76 -9.06 6.24
CA ARG A 401 17.79 -9.86 6.90
C ARG A 401 19.05 -9.06 7.20
N ASP A 402 19.39 -8.13 6.31
CA ASP A 402 20.53 -7.23 6.43
C ASP A 402 20.05 -5.78 6.25
N PRO A 403 19.78 -5.05 7.35
CA PRO A 403 19.36 -3.65 7.28
C PRO A 403 20.54 -2.68 7.16
N TYR A 404 21.77 -3.14 7.44
CA TYR A 404 22.95 -2.29 7.58
C TYR A 404 23.41 -1.69 6.26
N THR A 405 23.34 -2.41 5.13
CA THR A 405 23.65 -1.80 3.83
C THR A 405 22.71 -0.66 3.47
N THR A 406 21.43 -0.77 3.84
CA THR A 406 20.46 0.33 3.62
C THR A 406 20.73 1.52 4.55
N ILE A 407 21.20 1.28 5.78
CA ILE A 407 21.69 2.36 6.64
C ILE A 407 22.92 3.02 6.06
N LYS A 408 23.88 2.24 5.55
CA LYS A 408 25.05 2.77 4.84
C LYS A 408 24.62 3.67 3.68
N PHE A 409 23.76 3.15 2.82
CA PHE A 409 23.21 3.86 1.66
C PHE A 409 22.54 5.20 2.03
N LEU A 410 21.83 5.24 3.17
CA LEU A 410 21.26 6.47 3.71
C LEU A 410 22.33 7.43 4.23
N ALA A 411 23.33 6.91 4.95
CA ALA A 411 24.39 7.70 5.57
C ALA A 411 25.41 8.26 4.55
N GLU A 412 25.56 7.63 3.39
CA GLU A 412 26.31 8.18 2.25
C GLU A 412 25.63 9.46 1.71
N ARG A 413 24.30 9.60 1.87
CA ARG A 413 23.52 10.70 1.29
C ARG A 413 23.07 11.74 2.30
N ILE A 414 23.10 11.39 3.59
CA ILE A 414 22.64 12.22 4.70
C ILE A 414 23.66 12.11 5.82
N ASP A 415 24.08 13.24 6.39
CA ASP A 415 24.96 13.26 7.56
C ASP A 415 24.20 12.81 8.83
N PHE A 416 24.18 11.49 9.06
CA PHE A 416 23.52 10.86 10.20
C PHE A 416 24.10 11.30 11.55
N PRO A 417 25.43 11.31 11.76
CA PRO A 417 26.02 11.76 13.02
C PRO A 417 25.52 13.14 13.46
N LYS A 418 25.49 14.09 12.52
CA LYS A 418 24.99 15.45 12.77
C LYS A 418 23.48 15.49 12.94
N LEU A 419 22.72 14.84 12.05
CA LEU A 419 21.25 14.83 12.08
C LEU A 419 20.72 14.25 13.38
N LEU A 420 21.28 13.12 13.80
CA LEU A 420 20.84 12.37 14.97
C LEU A 420 21.56 12.81 16.25
N LYS A 421 22.52 13.74 16.18
CA LYS A 421 23.36 14.17 17.31
C LYS A 421 23.95 12.95 18.04
N LEU A 422 24.69 12.12 17.31
CA LEU A 422 25.33 10.90 17.81
C LEU A 422 26.74 11.18 18.30
N GLN A 423 27.20 10.35 19.24
CA GLN A 423 28.60 10.27 19.63
C GLN A 423 29.17 8.97 19.06
N HIS A 424 30.37 9.02 18.52
CA HIS A 424 31.03 7.84 17.97
C HIS A 424 31.31 6.84 19.12
N PRO A 425 30.95 5.55 18.98
CA PRO A 425 31.18 4.55 20.04
C PRO A 425 32.63 4.47 20.52
N ASP A 426 33.57 4.54 19.57
CA ASP A 426 35.01 4.45 19.82
C ASP A 426 35.75 5.80 19.80
N ASN A 427 35.02 6.93 19.74
CA ASN A 427 35.60 8.28 19.57
C ASN A 427 36.55 8.43 18.36
N ASP A 428 36.21 7.80 17.23
CA ASP A 428 36.91 7.97 15.95
C ASP A 428 36.18 9.01 15.07
N ASP A 429 36.89 9.53 14.08
CA ASP A 429 36.37 10.47 13.08
C ASP A 429 35.68 9.75 11.92
N SER A 430 36.04 8.49 11.66
CA SER A 430 35.45 7.67 10.60
C SER A 430 34.17 6.97 11.08
N TRP A 431 33.14 6.90 10.24
CA TRP A 431 31.87 6.25 10.59
C TRP A 431 31.58 5.10 9.62
N SER A 432 31.17 3.94 10.16
CA SER A 432 30.52 2.87 9.41
C SER A 432 29.02 2.81 9.72
N ALA A 433 28.27 2.01 8.95
CA ALA A 433 26.86 1.81 9.21
C ALA A 433 26.58 1.14 10.57
N LEU A 434 27.52 0.32 11.06
CA LEU A 434 27.43 -0.29 12.38
C LEU A 434 27.64 0.74 13.48
N ASP A 435 28.61 1.65 13.34
CA ASP A 435 28.89 2.68 14.35
C ASP A 435 27.70 3.63 14.53
N ILE A 436 27.01 3.97 13.43
CA ILE A 436 25.74 4.72 13.48
C ILE A 436 24.68 3.95 14.25
N CYS A 437 24.55 2.64 13.98
CA CYS A 437 23.56 1.80 14.66
C CYS A 437 23.88 1.63 16.15
N ASP A 438 25.15 1.46 16.52
CA ASP A 438 25.61 1.37 17.90
C ASP A 438 25.41 2.69 18.64
N GLY A 439 25.78 3.81 18.03
CA GLY A 439 25.53 5.15 18.58
C GLY A 439 24.03 5.40 18.81
N TRP A 440 23.17 5.00 17.87
CA TRP A 440 21.72 5.10 18.04
C TRP A 440 21.18 4.15 19.11
N ALA A 441 21.68 2.91 19.17
CA ALA A 441 21.32 1.94 20.20
C ALA A 441 21.68 2.45 21.60
N ALA A 442 22.89 3.00 21.77
CA ALA A 442 23.35 3.60 23.02
C ALA A 442 22.46 4.77 23.43
N LYS A 443 22.17 5.70 22.50
CA LYS A 443 21.30 6.87 22.74
C LYS A 443 19.87 6.48 23.13
N ARG A 444 19.33 5.39 22.57
CA ARG A 444 17.98 4.90 22.87
C ARG A 444 17.93 3.88 24.00
N GLY A 445 19.07 3.46 24.54
CA GLY A 445 19.15 2.40 25.56
C GLY A 445 18.75 1.01 25.05
N TYR A 446 18.86 0.76 23.73
CA TYR A 446 18.55 -0.55 23.16
C TYR A 446 19.63 -1.57 23.52
N ARG A 447 19.24 -2.58 24.31
CA ARG A 447 20.13 -3.65 24.77
C ARG A 447 19.51 -5.02 24.52
N THR A 448 20.37 -5.99 24.22
CA THR A 448 20.01 -7.40 24.08
C THR A 448 19.68 -8.01 25.45
N ALA A 449 18.59 -8.79 25.51
CA ALA A 449 18.08 -9.33 26.77
C ALA A 449 19.07 -10.25 27.52
N LYS A 450 19.90 -11.02 26.80
CA LYS A 450 20.78 -12.02 27.42
C LYS A 450 22.17 -11.49 27.80
N ALA A 451 22.75 -10.64 26.96
CA ALA A 451 24.15 -10.22 27.10
C ALA A 451 24.31 -8.74 27.48
N ALA A 452 23.21 -7.99 27.58
CA ALA A 452 23.18 -6.54 27.85
C ALA A 452 24.04 -5.70 26.88
N ARG A 453 24.44 -6.27 25.74
CA ARG A 453 25.12 -5.59 24.63
C ARG A 453 24.17 -4.71 23.86
N LEU A 454 24.67 -3.69 23.19
CA LEU A 454 23.89 -2.81 22.32
C LEU A 454 23.18 -3.64 21.24
N ASP A 455 21.89 -3.36 21.04
CA ASP A 455 21.08 -4.03 20.01
C ASP A 455 21.11 -3.22 18.70
N THR A 456 22.15 -3.48 17.91
CA THR A 456 22.39 -2.86 16.60
C THR A 456 21.28 -3.13 15.60
N TYR A 457 20.71 -4.35 15.61
CA TYR A 457 19.65 -4.73 14.68
C TYR A 457 18.34 -3.99 14.99
N ARG A 458 17.97 -3.86 16.27
CA ARG A 458 16.82 -3.06 16.69
C ARG A 458 17.02 -1.58 16.34
N ALA A 459 18.23 -1.06 16.55
CA ALA A 459 18.58 0.30 16.16
C ALA A 459 18.44 0.54 14.64
N ALA A 460 19.01 -0.35 13.81
CA ALA A 460 18.90 -0.27 12.35
C ALA A 460 17.44 -0.30 11.88
N ASN A 461 16.63 -1.21 12.42
CA ASN A 461 15.19 -1.28 12.13
C ASN A 461 14.44 0.01 12.52
N SER A 462 14.79 0.59 13.67
CA SER A 462 14.20 1.85 14.16
C SER A 462 14.52 3.01 13.20
N LEU A 463 15.77 3.12 12.74
CA LEU A 463 16.21 4.13 11.77
C LEU A 463 15.51 3.97 10.42
N LEU A 464 15.42 2.75 9.88
CA LEU A 464 14.70 2.50 8.63
C LEU A 464 13.21 2.85 8.73
N ARG A 465 12.57 2.58 9.88
CA ARG A 465 11.18 2.99 10.11
C ARG A 465 11.03 4.50 10.18
N MET A 466 11.97 5.22 10.80
CA MET A 466 12.00 6.67 10.79
C MET A 466 12.14 7.25 9.37
N ALA A 467 12.94 6.60 8.51
CA ALA A 467 13.06 6.97 7.10
C ALA A 467 11.76 6.74 6.31
N LEU A 468 11.12 5.58 6.50
CA LEU A 468 9.84 5.27 5.87
C LEU A 468 8.73 6.25 6.30
N GLU A 469 8.72 6.65 7.57
CA GLU A 469 7.79 7.64 8.14
C GLU A 469 8.03 9.07 7.64
N GLY A 470 9.18 9.37 7.03
CA GLY A 470 9.52 10.73 6.61
C GLY A 470 10.07 11.61 7.75
N LYS A 471 10.54 11.02 8.85
CA LYS A 471 11.34 11.74 9.87
C LYS A 471 12.78 11.94 9.40
N ILE A 472 13.28 10.97 8.65
CA ILE A 472 14.53 11.07 7.90
C ILE A 472 14.12 11.06 6.43
N CYS A 473 14.30 12.17 5.73
CA CYS A 473 13.90 12.29 4.34
C CYS A 473 15.13 12.12 3.44
N LEU A 474 15.10 11.06 2.62
CA LEU A 474 15.92 10.96 1.42
C LEU A 474 15.06 11.38 0.23
N TYR A 475 15.68 12.09 -0.72
CA TYR A 475 15.05 12.52 -1.95
C TYR A 475 15.77 11.93 -3.16
N ALA A 476 15.00 11.45 -4.12
CA ALA A 476 15.46 11.27 -5.49
C ALA A 476 15.46 12.65 -6.17
N TYR A 477 16.59 12.99 -6.80
CA TYR A 477 16.73 14.25 -7.55
C TYR A 477 16.51 14.00 -9.05
N PRO A 478 15.81 14.90 -9.77
CA PRO A 478 15.71 14.79 -11.22
C PRO A 478 17.07 15.04 -11.89
N PRO A 479 17.25 14.62 -13.15
CA PRO A 479 18.48 14.91 -13.88
C PRO A 479 18.75 16.41 -13.96
N LYS A 480 20.02 16.81 -13.80
CA LYS A 480 20.52 18.20 -13.77
C LYS A 480 20.06 19.03 -12.56
N TRP A 481 19.56 18.39 -11.52
CA TRP A 481 19.13 19.08 -10.31
C TRP A 481 20.24 19.94 -9.69
N SER A 482 21.46 19.41 -9.61
CA SER A 482 22.65 20.08 -9.08
C SER A 482 22.95 21.43 -9.76
N ILE A 483 22.67 21.53 -11.07
CA ILE A 483 22.95 22.72 -11.88
C ILE A 483 21.75 23.67 -11.89
N GLU A 484 20.53 23.14 -11.97
CA GLU A 484 19.31 23.92 -12.19
C GLU A 484 18.58 24.30 -10.90
N GLN A 485 19.14 24.00 -9.72
CA GLN A 485 18.48 24.19 -8.43
C GLN A 485 17.92 25.62 -8.23
N GLU A 486 18.71 26.66 -8.54
CA GLU A 486 18.29 28.06 -8.39
C GLU A 486 17.10 28.43 -9.29
N ILE A 487 16.99 27.79 -10.47
CA ILE A 487 15.88 28.00 -11.40
C ILE A 487 14.60 27.46 -10.78
N TRP A 488 14.67 26.27 -10.18
CA TRP A 488 13.53 25.63 -9.54
C TRP A 488 13.09 26.36 -8.29
N GLU A 489 14.01 26.92 -7.51
CA GLU A 489 13.72 27.73 -6.32
C GLU A 489 13.01 29.06 -6.62
N ASN A 490 13.17 29.59 -7.83
CA ASN A 490 12.54 30.83 -8.29
C ASN A 490 11.30 30.61 -9.18
N HIS A 491 10.89 29.35 -9.39
CA HIS A 491 9.80 29.02 -10.29
C HIS A 491 8.41 29.49 -9.77
N SER A 492 7.58 30.04 -10.66
CA SER A 492 6.26 30.63 -10.32
C SER A 492 5.30 29.65 -9.63
N SER A 493 5.31 28.39 -10.03
CA SER A 493 4.51 27.30 -9.46
C SER A 493 4.78 26.98 -7.98
N ILE A 494 5.88 27.47 -7.40
CA ILE A 494 6.18 27.24 -5.98
C ILE A 494 5.06 27.76 -5.08
N LYS A 495 4.44 28.90 -5.42
CA LYS A 495 3.34 29.47 -4.63
C LYS A 495 2.17 28.49 -4.51
N VAL A 496 1.85 27.80 -5.61
CA VAL A 496 0.77 26.81 -5.65
C VAL A 496 1.15 25.56 -4.84
N VAL A 497 2.40 25.11 -4.91
CA VAL A 497 2.88 23.96 -4.12
C VAL A 497 2.89 24.28 -2.64
N LYS A 498 3.41 25.45 -2.23
CA LYS A 498 3.40 25.91 -0.83
C LYS A 498 1.98 26.02 -0.28
N TRP A 499 1.04 26.50 -1.10
CA TRP A 499 -0.38 26.54 -0.74
C TRP A 499 -0.94 25.14 -0.45
N ILE A 500 -0.66 24.14 -1.29
CA ILE A 500 -1.10 22.74 -1.06
C ILE A 500 -0.42 22.11 0.15
N GLN A 501 0.85 22.42 0.38
CA GLN A 501 1.57 21.97 1.58
C GLN A 501 0.97 22.56 2.86
N ALA A 502 0.18 23.65 2.75
CA ALA A 502 -0.41 24.38 3.85
C ALA A 502 0.61 24.77 4.95
N ARG A 503 1.89 24.94 4.57
CA ARG A 503 2.96 25.37 5.48
C ARG A 503 2.78 26.87 5.76
N ASN A 504 2.43 27.23 6.99
CA ASN A 504 2.45 28.63 7.41
C ASN A 504 3.90 29.14 7.42
N GLN A 505 4.10 30.41 7.09
CA GLN A 505 5.41 31.09 7.05
C GLN A 505 6.18 31.10 8.40
N ALA A 506 5.60 30.57 9.47
CA ALA A 506 6.15 30.62 10.84
C ALA A 506 6.96 29.38 11.26
N GLU A 507 7.06 28.32 10.44
CA GLU A 507 7.72 27.06 10.82
C GLU A 507 9.17 26.91 10.34
N GLU A 508 9.84 28.00 9.93
CA GLU A 508 11.25 27.96 9.51
C GLU A 508 12.24 27.73 10.67
N SER A 509 11.79 27.62 11.94
CA SER A 509 12.68 27.55 13.10
C SER A 509 12.34 26.44 14.12
N PHE A 510 12.12 25.20 13.69
CA PHE A 510 12.03 24.07 14.65
C PHE A 510 12.71 22.79 14.15
N SER A 511 14.03 22.84 14.01
CA SER A 511 14.89 21.65 14.03
C SER A 511 15.25 21.28 15.48
N ASP A 512 14.25 20.93 16.30
CA ASP A 512 14.50 20.31 17.60
C ASP A 512 13.84 18.93 17.66
N MET A 513 14.59 17.96 17.16
CA MET A 513 14.35 16.56 17.43
C MET A 513 14.81 16.26 18.87
N SER A 514 13.94 16.55 19.84
CA SER A 514 14.11 16.06 21.21
C SER A 514 12.77 15.64 21.83
N ASN A 515 12.71 14.35 22.15
CA ASN A 515 11.87 13.71 23.18
C ASN A 515 10.35 13.89 23.13
N SER A 516 9.68 12.98 22.41
CA SER A 516 8.61 12.15 23.00
C SER A 516 8.40 10.89 22.15
N SER A 517 9.16 9.83 22.41
CA SER A 517 8.78 8.47 21.99
C SER A 517 8.11 7.79 23.18
N SER A 518 6.78 7.93 23.28
CA SER A 518 5.99 6.89 23.94
C SER A 518 5.82 5.79 22.90
N ASP A 519 6.63 4.75 23.01
CA ASP A 519 6.43 3.47 22.34
C ASP A 519 5.10 2.90 22.85
N ALA A 520 4.04 3.08 22.08
CA ALA A 520 2.88 2.21 22.16
C ALA A 520 3.14 1.07 21.17
N GLU A 521 3.81 0.03 21.68
CA GLU A 521 3.75 -1.30 21.07
C GLU A 521 2.27 -1.73 21.10
N GLU A 522 1.65 -1.87 19.92
CA GLU A 522 0.39 -2.62 19.80
C GLU A 522 0.74 -4.09 20.02
N ASP A 523 0.70 -4.50 21.29
CA ASP A 523 0.75 -5.91 21.68
C ASP A 523 -0.54 -6.61 21.23
N ASP A 524 -0.44 -7.38 20.14
CA ASP A 524 -1.40 -8.43 19.78
C ASP A 524 -1.32 -9.58 20.81
N ILE A 525 -2.00 -9.46 21.94
CA ILE A 525 -2.22 -10.58 22.86
C ILE A 525 -3.53 -11.27 22.49
N ALA A 526 -3.44 -12.29 21.65
CA ALA A 526 -4.43 -13.36 21.61
C ALA A 526 -4.33 -14.14 22.93
N LYS A 527 -5.29 -13.94 23.84
CA LYS A 527 -5.46 -14.81 25.01
C LYS A 527 -5.88 -16.19 24.55
N ALA A 528 -4.93 -17.11 24.50
CA ALA A 528 -5.19 -18.53 24.61
C ALA A 528 -5.42 -18.82 26.11
N SER A 529 -6.66 -19.11 26.48
CA SER A 529 -6.97 -19.73 27.77
C SER A 529 -6.83 -21.24 27.59
N GLU A 530 -5.73 -21.79 28.07
CA GLU A 530 -5.67 -23.18 28.50
C GLU A 530 -6.39 -23.27 29.84
N ASP A 531 -7.47 -24.05 29.91
CA ASP A 531 -7.84 -24.72 31.15
C ASP A 531 -8.09 -26.19 30.84
N ASN A 532 -7.26 -27.01 31.47
CA ASN A 532 -7.38 -28.46 31.57
C ASN A 532 -8.57 -28.82 32.47
N SER A 533 -9.44 -29.72 32.03
CA SER A 533 -9.85 -30.85 32.87
C SER A 533 -10.61 -31.91 32.08
N ASN A 534 -10.26 -33.15 32.40
CA ASN A 534 -10.73 -34.42 31.87
C ASN A 534 -12.24 -34.70 32.03
N SER A 535 -12.63 -35.72 31.25
CA SER A 535 -13.54 -36.84 31.54
C SER A 535 -15.06 -36.66 31.46
N GLU A 536 -15.59 -37.53 30.59
CA GLU A 536 -16.73 -38.44 30.80
C GLU A 536 -18.14 -38.07 30.28
N ASN A 537 -18.52 -38.88 29.29
CA ASN A 537 -19.75 -39.69 29.16
C ASN A 537 -21.11 -39.04 28.85
N ASP A 538 -21.63 -39.56 27.72
CA ASP A 538 -22.95 -40.15 27.47
C ASP A 538 -24.19 -39.28 27.21
N SER A 539 -24.76 -39.59 26.03
CA SER A 539 -26.20 -39.75 25.75
C SER A 539 -27.07 -38.47 25.82
N SER A 540 -28.24 -38.33 25.22
CA SER A 540 -28.98 -38.88 24.07
C SER A 540 -30.27 -38.04 24.01
N ASN A 541 -30.96 -38.03 22.86
CA ASN A 541 -32.38 -37.65 22.64
C ASN A 541 -32.68 -36.15 22.48
N GLU A 542 -33.12 -35.74 21.28
CA GLU A 542 -34.51 -35.68 20.74
C GLU A 542 -35.24 -34.40 21.19
N SER A 543 -35.50 -33.51 20.22
CA SER A 543 -36.84 -33.09 19.72
C SER A 543 -37.22 -31.74 20.38
N ASP A 544 -38.00 -30.81 19.83
CA ASP A 544 -38.73 -30.67 18.56
C ASP A 544 -39.02 -29.17 18.35
N GLU A 545 -39.28 -28.82 17.10
CA GLU A 545 -40.22 -27.80 16.59
C GLU A 545 -40.32 -26.32 17.06
N THR A 546 -40.22 -25.47 16.02
CA THR A 546 -41.07 -24.28 15.70
C THR A 546 -40.98 -22.98 16.51
N SER A 547 -40.63 -21.87 15.85
CA SER A 547 -41.59 -20.88 15.28
C SER A 547 -40.89 -19.56 14.92
N LYS A 548 -41.49 -18.82 13.97
CA LYS A 548 -41.02 -17.57 13.37
C LYS A 548 -41.21 -16.38 14.33
N SER A 549 -40.32 -15.39 14.27
CA SER A 549 -40.70 -13.98 14.13
C SER A 549 -39.48 -13.10 13.85
N GLU A 550 -39.69 -12.14 12.95
CA GLU A 550 -38.86 -10.97 12.70
C GLU A 550 -38.87 -10.08 13.94
N GLU A 551 -37.72 -9.55 14.37
CA GLU A 551 -37.65 -8.17 14.87
C GLU A 551 -36.21 -7.67 15.05
N THR A 552 -36.12 -6.39 14.73
CA THR A 552 -35.00 -5.46 14.77
C THR A 552 -34.43 -5.31 16.17
N TYR A 553 -33.11 -5.48 16.37
CA TYR A 553 -32.47 -5.20 17.65
C TYR A 553 -31.52 -4.00 17.56
N VAL A 554 -31.97 -2.93 18.20
CA VAL A 554 -31.19 -1.82 18.73
C VAL A 554 -30.33 -2.39 19.88
N ALA A 555 -29.02 -2.23 19.81
CA ALA A 555 -28.11 -2.62 20.88
C ALA A 555 -28.15 -1.57 22.01
N SER A 556 -28.93 -1.84 23.06
CA SER A 556 -28.85 -1.14 24.34
C SER A 556 -27.96 -1.91 25.34
N ASN A 557 -27.28 -1.12 26.15
CA ASN A 557 -26.19 -1.45 27.07
C ASN A 557 -26.62 -2.45 28.18
N LYS A 558 -25.88 -3.56 28.37
CA LYS A 558 -26.14 -4.60 29.40
C LYS A 558 -25.21 -4.48 30.62
N PHE A 559 -25.29 -3.36 31.34
CA PHE A 559 -24.72 -3.24 32.69
C PHE A 559 -25.73 -2.63 33.66
N GLU A 560 -26.95 -3.17 33.65
CA GLU A 560 -27.95 -2.83 34.64
C GLU A 560 -28.54 -4.12 35.20
N ILE A 561 -28.54 -4.18 36.54
CA ILE A 561 -29.27 -5.09 37.43
C ILE A 561 -28.47 -6.30 37.93
N LEU A 562 -27.85 -6.04 39.08
CA LEU A 562 -27.51 -6.97 40.15
C LEU A 562 -28.79 -7.52 40.84
N THR A 563 -28.55 -8.44 41.77
CA THR A 563 -29.30 -8.74 43.01
C THR A 563 -30.45 -9.76 42.98
N ASP A 564 -30.22 -10.81 43.78
CA ASP A 564 -31.09 -11.46 44.78
C ASP A 564 -31.57 -12.90 44.54
N ASP A 565 -31.17 -13.73 45.51
CA ASP A 565 -31.91 -14.74 46.28
C ASP A 565 -32.65 -15.84 45.46
N VAL A 566 -32.30 -17.12 45.55
CA VAL A 566 -32.27 -18.05 46.71
C VAL A 566 -31.58 -19.34 46.25
#